data_AF-A0A6S7H9M0-F1
#
_entry.id   AF-A0A6S7H9M0-F1
#
_cell.length_a   1.000
_cell.length_b   1.000
_cell.length_c   1.000
_cell.angle_alpha   90.00
_cell.angle_beta   90.00
_cell.angle_gamma   90.00
#
_symmetry.space_group_name_H-M   'P 1'
#
loop_
_entity.id
_entity.type
_entity.pdbx_description
1 polymer ?
#
loop_
_entity_poly.entity_id
_entity_poly.type
_entity_poly.pdbx_seq_one_letter_code
_entity_poly.pdbx_strand_id
1 'polypeptide(L)'
;MENNAVESDFGQALGERQTRRVYLITYSQADLGKIANCQAFADCILEAFSQSQGNQKDNTNHPEHWSCCMEEHRDGGKHYHLAIKLSAPRRWKAVKNYVSKKHGIALHFSDQSCGYHVAYKYVCKNKSFTDVLHSLGHPNLQEIGSPKTKRAFTQFSDNAKKRRISAPTNNEKIKENLPSSSKPKKLSNIDVSEFIVANDIRSDSELMVVAKTRHSEGEKDLYKFIINKSSKSLSELLDMTWKMNDASKNVQRAKESRISILRAHLESECLPLCNGEWLVCAKQVLHQNGINLYYFASALRQLLERGRQKRLNVLLIGPTNCGKSFLLNPLELIYKTFINPATGKYAWVGLEECEVAYLNDFRWSPELIEWSDFLLLLEGQTVHLPRPKNMFATDLCIPRENTIPIFATSKGPIEFWGKYNSRDERENDMMSSRWNIFKFSVQIPSNE
;
A
#
# COMPACT_ATOMS: atom_id res chain seq x y z
N MET A 1 29.70 14.51 57.29
CA MET A 1 29.00 13.21 57.18
C MET A 1 28.47 13.12 55.76
N GLU A 2 29.24 12.47 54.90
CA GLU A 2 28.89 12.23 53.51
C GLU A 2 27.80 11.16 53.45
N ASN A 3 26.64 11.51 52.88
CA ASN A 3 25.63 10.53 52.52
C ASN A 3 25.97 9.99 51.13
N ASN A 4 26.51 8.78 51.11
CA ASN A 4 26.72 7.97 49.92
C ASN A 4 25.41 7.81 49.14
N ALA A 5 25.41 8.30 47.91
CA ALA A 5 24.36 8.05 46.93
C ALA A 5 24.44 6.58 46.53
N VAL A 6 23.43 5.80 46.89
CA VAL A 6 23.21 4.45 46.36
C VAL A 6 23.04 4.57 44.84
N GLU A 7 24.00 4.05 44.08
CA GLU A 7 23.92 3.92 42.63
C GLU A 7 22.67 3.10 42.28
N SER A 8 21.67 3.76 41.70
CA SER A 8 20.45 3.10 41.28
C SER A 8 20.70 2.36 39.96
N ASP A 9 20.33 1.08 39.89
CA ASP A 9 20.39 0.14 38.73
C ASP A 9 19.56 0.58 37.51
N PHE A 10 19.11 1.84 37.49
CA PHE A 10 18.32 2.45 36.43
C PHE A 10 19.22 3.45 35.73
N GLY A 11 19.61 3.15 34.49
CA GLY A 11 20.60 3.95 33.76
C GLY A 11 20.30 5.45 33.66
N GLN A 12 21.27 6.17 33.12
CA GLN A 12 21.37 7.64 33.21
C GLN A 12 20.05 8.41 33.09
N ALA A 13 19.84 9.37 34.00
CA ALA A 13 18.67 10.23 33.96
C ALA A 13 18.68 11.11 32.70
N LEU A 14 17.49 11.36 32.14
CA LEU A 14 17.29 12.24 31.00
C LEU A 14 17.89 13.64 31.23
N GLY A 15 18.57 14.21 30.22
CA GLY A 15 19.10 15.57 30.32
C GLY A 15 17.99 16.63 30.51
N GLU A 16 18.25 17.65 31.33
CA GLU A 16 17.22 18.60 31.80
C GLU A 16 16.50 19.40 30.68
N ARG A 17 17.19 19.66 29.56
CA ARG A 17 16.66 20.39 28.40
C ARG A 17 16.09 19.47 27.31
N GLN A 18 16.00 18.16 27.57
CA GLN A 18 15.48 17.22 26.57
C GLN A 18 13.95 17.19 26.56
N THR A 19 13.40 17.31 25.36
CA THR A 19 11.98 17.10 25.08
C THR A 19 11.80 15.78 24.36
N ARG A 20 10.88 14.93 24.82
CA ARG A 20 10.53 13.67 24.15
C ARG A 20 9.01 13.56 24.01
N ARG A 21 8.58 12.75 23.04
CA ARG A 21 7.17 12.31 22.90
C ARG A 21 6.88 11.06 23.71
N VAL A 22 7.91 10.32 24.08
CA VAL A 22 7.79 9.05 24.81
C VAL A 22 8.62 9.12 26.07
N TYR A 23 8.02 8.67 27.17
CA TYR A 23 8.70 8.55 28.46
C TYR A 23 8.44 7.18 29.07
N LEU A 24 9.49 6.62 29.67
CA LEU A 24 9.41 5.55 30.65
C LEU A 24 9.68 6.18 32.02
N ILE A 25 8.67 6.14 32.88
CA ILE A 25 8.64 6.82 34.17
C ILE A 25 8.59 5.76 35.25
N THR A 26 9.46 5.88 36.25
CA THR A 26 9.50 4.98 37.40
C THR A 26 9.30 5.77 38.67
N TYR A 27 8.42 5.31 39.54
CA TYR A 27 8.39 5.69 40.94
C TYR A 27 8.91 4.51 41.77
N SER A 28 10.14 4.66 42.25
CA SER A 28 10.84 3.63 43.03
C SER A 28 10.54 3.75 44.51
N GLN A 29 10.50 2.61 45.21
CA GLN A 29 10.17 2.56 46.65
C GLN A 29 8.87 3.32 46.95
N ALA A 30 7.82 2.93 46.22
CA ALA A 30 6.55 3.62 46.19
C ALA A 30 5.84 3.58 47.55
N ASP A 31 5.48 4.76 48.04
CA ASP A 31 4.67 4.92 49.24
C ASP A 31 3.19 4.74 48.88
N LEU A 32 2.64 3.59 49.28
CA LEU A 32 1.25 3.24 49.00
C LEU A 32 0.23 4.11 49.76
N GLY A 33 0.67 4.85 50.78
CA GLY A 33 -0.16 5.86 51.45
C GLY A 33 -0.35 7.12 50.60
N LYS A 34 0.59 7.41 49.68
CA LYS A 34 0.51 8.56 48.76
C LYS A 34 -0.10 8.19 47.41
N ILE A 35 0.24 7.02 46.88
CA ILE A 35 -0.27 6.51 45.61
C ILE A 35 -0.67 5.06 45.79
N ALA A 36 -1.97 4.79 45.87
CA ALA A 36 -2.49 3.49 46.30
C ALA A 36 -2.38 2.38 45.23
N ASN A 37 -2.48 2.72 43.95
CA ASN A 37 -2.54 1.73 42.86
C ASN A 37 -2.07 2.32 41.50
N CYS A 38 -1.97 1.46 40.49
CA CYS A 38 -1.54 1.82 39.13
C CYS A 38 -2.40 2.92 38.50
N GLN A 39 -3.72 2.93 38.77
CA GLN A 39 -4.63 3.94 38.23
C GLN A 39 -4.34 5.31 38.85
N ALA A 40 -4.22 5.37 40.17
CA ALA A 40 -3.85 6.60 40.88
C ALA A 40 -2.48 7.12 40.44
N PHE A 41 -1.52 6.23 40.16
CA PHE A 41 -0.22 6.62 39.62
C PHE A 41 -0.36 7.19 38.20
N ALA A 42 -1.10 6.52 37.32
CA ALA A 42 -1.33 6.98 35.96
C ALA A 42 -2.01 8.35 35.95
N ASP A 43 -3.10 8.52 36.70
CA ASP A 43 -3.87 9.76 36.77
C ASP A 43 -3.01 10.94 37.25
N CYS A 44 -2.17 10.71 38.28
CA CYS A 44 -1.21 11.69 38.76
C CYS A 44 -0.26 12.18 37.65
N ILE A 45 0.27 11.25 36.84
CA ILE A 45 1.17 11.58 35.73
C ILE A 45 0.42 12.30 34.60
N LEU A 46 -0.76 11.82 34.22
CA LEU A 46 -1.57 12.41 33.15
C LEU A 46 -2.00 13.83 33.50
N GLU A 47 -2.39 14.06 34.77
CA GLU A 47 -2.71 15.38 35.28
C GLU A 47 -1.48 16.30 35.21
N ALA A 48 -0.31 15.82 35.64
CA ALA A 48 0.92 16.61 35.60
C ALA A 48 1.35 17.00 34.18
N PHE A 49 1.13 16.13 33.18
CA PHE A 49 1.32 16.48 31.77
C PHE A 49 0.30 17.49 31.26
N SER A 50 -0.92 17.49 31.81
CA SER A 50 -1.99 18.44 31.45
C SER A 50 -1.78 19.82 32.10
N GLN A 51 -1.29 19.87 33.33
CA GLN A 51 -1.09 21.12 34.09
C GLN A 51 0.25 21.80 33.79
N SER A 52 1.23 21.07 33.26
CA SER A 52 2.49 21.65 32.78
C SER A 52 2.37 22.37 31.42
N GLN A 53 1.14 22.58 30.92
CA GLN A 53 0.83 23.41 29.76
C GLN A 53 1.02 24.91 30.07
N GLY A 54 2.25 25.40 29.97
CA GLY A 54 2.46 26.85 29.95
C GLY A 54 1.81 27.49 28.72
N ASN A 55 0.88 28.43 28.92
CA ASN A 55 0.34 29.45 27.99
C ASN A 55 0.18 29.10 26.49
N GLN A 56 -0.02 27.83 26.11
CA GLN A 56 -0.30 27.44 24.73
C GLN A 56 -1.77 27.03 24.61
N LYS A 57 -2.55 27.87 23.93
CA LYS A 57 -3.98 27.72 23.61
C LYS A 57 -4.33 26.54 22.68
N ASP A 58 -3.41 25.62 22.40
CA ASP A 58 -3.65 24.51 21.48
C ASP A 58 -4.03 23.24 22.24
N ASN A 59 -5.32 22.91 22.15
CA ASN A 59 -5.98 21.73 22.70
C ASN A 59 -5.54 20.39 22.06
N THR A 60 -4.41 20.38 21.34
CA THR A 60 -3.92 19.26 20.51
C THR A 60 -2.93 18.34 21.24
N ASN A 61 -2.60 18.65 22.50
CA ASN A 61 -1.56 17.97 23.28
C ASN A 61 -2.12 17.09 24.40
N HIS A 62 -2.46 15.85 24.05
CA HIS A 62 -2.95 14.83 24.98
C HIS A 62 -2.10 13.55 24.92
N PRO A 63 -2.12 12.74 25.99
CA PRO A 63 -1.60 11.38 25.97
C PRO A 63 -2.32 10.54 24.89
N GLU A 64 -1.57 10.01 23.93
CA GLU A 64 -2.11 9.13 22.87
C GLU A 64 -2.32 7.70 23.42
N HIS A 65 -1.29 7.17 24.08
CA HIS A 65 -1.31 5.82 24.67
C HIS A 65 -0.45 5.80 25.94
N TRP A 66 -0.89 5.03 26.93
CA TRP A 66 -0.07 4.73 28.10
C TRP A 66 -0.35 3.33 28.66
N SER A 67 0.64 2.80 29.38
CA SER A 67 0.54 1.54 30.12
C SER A 67 1.23 1.67 31.46
N CYS A 68 0.63 1.14 32.53
CA CYS A 68 1.15 1.23 33.89
C CYS A 68 1.13 -0.14 34.57
N CYS A 69 2.21 -0.48 35.26
CA CYS A 69 2.30 -1.70 36.06
C CYS A 69 2.93 -1.41 37.43
N MET A 70 2.67 -2.30 38.38
CA MET A 70 3.32 -2.31 39.70
C MET A 70 4.22 -3.54 39.80
N GLU A 71 5.47 -3.38 40.24
CA GLU A 71 6.45 -4.45 40.42
C GLU A 71 6.96 -4.48 41.85
N GLU A 72 7.35 -5.65 42.33
CA GLU A 72 8.06 -5.77 43.61
C GLU A 72 9.56 -5.53 43.39
N HIS A 73 10.18 -4.74 44.25
CA HIS A 73 11.62 -4.51 44.21
C HIS A 73 12.38 -5.73 44.73
N ARG A 74 13.57 -5.99 44.18
CA ARG A 74 14.46 -7.06 44.64
C ARG A 74 14.90 -6.88 46.10
N ASP A 75 15.07 -5.63 46.54
CA ASP A 75 15.50 -5.29 47.90
C ASP A 75 14.34 -5.02 48.87
N GLY A 76 13.11 -5.42 48.50
CA GLY A 76 11.88 -5.10 49.22
C GLY A 76 11.31 -3.74 48.82
N GLY A 77 9.97 -3.63 48.78
CA GLY A 77 9.24 -2.43 48.34
C GLY A 77 8.52 -2.61 47.00
N LYS A 78 7.77 -1.59 46.55
CA LYS A 78 7.01 -1.61 45.29
C LYS A 78 7.48 -0.51 44.33
N HIS A 79 7.41 -0.78 43.03
CA HIS A 79 7.74 0.16 41.95
C HIS A 79 6.51 0.35 41.08
N TYR A 80 6.23 1.59 40.70
CA TYR A 80 5.36 1.84 39.56
C TYR A 80 6.18 2.14 38.32
N HIS A 81 5.88 1.45 37.23
CA HIS A 81 6.42 1.75 35.91
C HIS A 81 5.30 2.20 34.98
N LEU A 82 5.51 3.33 34.32
CA LEU A 82 4.57 3.89 33.37
C LEU A 82 5.28 4.25 32.07
N ALA A 83 4.78 3.71 30.97
CA ALA A 83 5.16 4.11 29.62
C ALA A 83 4.06 5.01 29.07
N ILE A 84 4.44 6.16 28.50
CA ILE A 84 3.49 7.12 27.92
C ILE A 84 3.99 7.63 26.58
N LYS A 85 3.07 7.76 25.62
CA LYS A 85 3.26 8.42 24.33
C LYS A 85 2.35 9.67 24.25
N LEU A 86 2.95 10.78 23.87
CA LEU A 86 2.31 12.09 23.76
C LEU A 86 2.18 12.51 22.29
N SER A 87 1.13 13.26 21.98
CA SER A 87 0.90 13.80 20.63
C SER A 87 1.96 14.82 20.18
N ALA A 88 2.64 15.50 21.10
CA ALA A 88 3.83 16.32 20.79
C ALA A 88 4.95 16.21 21.84
N PRO A 89 6.20 16.62 21.51
CA PRO A 89 7.32 16.57 22.45
C PRO A 89 7.11 17.50 23.65
N ARG A 90 7.25 16.97 24.88
CA ARG A 90 7.11 17.74 26.13
C ARG A 90 8.39 17.70 26.95
N ARG A 91 8.50 18.58 27.96
CA ARG A 91 9.63 18.59 28.92
C ARG A 91 9.24 17.81 30.17
N TRP A 92 10.07 16.85 30.57
CA TRP A 92 9.84 16.01 31.74
C TRP A 92 10.07 16.74 33.08
N LYS A 93 10.97 17.74 33.12
CA LYS A 93 11.34 18.46 34.35
C LYS A 93 10.14 19.19 34.99
N ALA A 94 9.26 19.80 34.19
CA ALA A 94 8.06 20.46 34.69
C ALA A 94 7.10 19.47 35.35
N VAL A 95 6.92 18.30 34.72
CA VAL A 95 6.08 17.19 35.24
C VAL A 95 6.65 16.65 36.55
N LYS A 96 7.97 16.38 36.60
CA LYS A 96 8.64 15.93 37.82
C LYS A 96 8.47 16.91 38.97
N ASN A 97 8.65 18.21 38.70
CA ASN A 97 8.51 19.25 39.72
C ASN A 97 7.06 19.39 40.20
N TYR A 98 6.08 19.31 39.27
CA TYR A 98 4.66 19.36 39.61
C TYR A 98 4.27 18.21 40.54
N VAL A 99 4.62 16.98 40.15
CA VAL A 99 4.30 15.77 40.92
C VAL A 99 5.00 15.78 42.28
N SER A 100 6.27 16.20 42.33
CA SER A 100 7.00 16.32 43.60
C SER A 100 6.37 17.37 44.53
N LYS A 101 5.92 18.52 44.00
CA LYS A 101 5.28 19.57 44.79
C LYS A 101 3.88 19.17 45.26
N LYS A 102 3.08 18.54 44.40
CA LYS A 102 1.66 18.22 44.68
C LYS A 102 1.50 16.94 45.50
N HIS A 103 2.26 15.90 45.17
CA HIS A 103 2.09 14.57 45.76
C HIS A 103 3.27 14.16 46.66
N GLY A 104 4.34 14.94 46.73
CA GLY A 104 5.49 14.64 47.60
C GLY A 104 6.22 13.34 47.21
N ILE A 105 6.21 12.98 45.91
CA ILE A 105 6.86 11.77 45.37
C ILE A 105 7.96 12.14 44.38
N ALA A 106 9.01 11.31 44.31
CA ALA A 106 10.16 11.50 43.43
C ALA A 106 10.08 10.57 42.21
N LEU A 107 10.06 11.15 41.01
CA LEU A 107 10.00 10.39 39.76
C LEU A 107 11.36 10.26 39.08
N HIS A 108 11.62 9.08 38.52
CA HIS A 108 12.73 8.82 37.61
C HIS A 108 12.23 8.73 36.16
N PHE A 109 12.93 9.41 35.25
CA PHE A 109 12.62 9.42 33.82
C PHE A 109 13.80 8.79 33.07
N SER A 110 13.62 7.57 32.57
CA SER A 110 14.68 6.78 31.93
C SER A 110 15.05 7.35 30.56
N ASP A 111 16.36 7.44 30.28
CA ASP A 111 16.87 7.85 28.98
C ASP A 111 16.99 6.70 27.95
N GLN A 112 16.91 5.45 28.43
CA GLN A 112 17.25 4.23 27.69
C GLN A 112 16.17 3.78 26.70
N SER A 113 14.94 4.28 26.84
CA SER A 113 13.85 3.91 25.93
C SER A 113 13.88 4.75 24.64
N CYS A 114 14.14 4.07 23.52
CA CYS A 114 14.04 4.62 22.16
C CYS A 114 12.71 4.18 21.51
N GLY A 115 11.61 4.82 21.93
CA GLY A 115 10.27 4.61 21.38
C GLY A 115 9.30 3.88 22.31
N TYR A 116 8.00 4.07 22.06
CA TYR A 116 6.92 3.63 22.97
C TYR A 116 6.88 2.12 23.14
N HIS A 117 7.06 1.36 22.06
CA HIS A 117 7.10 -0.10 22.11
C HIS A 117 8.19 -0.65 23.04
N VAL A 118 9.38 -0.02 23.09
CA VAL A 118 10.47 -0.46 23.98
C VAL A 118 10.13 -0.15 25.43
N ALA A 119 9.56 1.03 25.71
CA ALA A 119 9.07 1.38 27.05
C ALA A 119 7.92 0.45 27.48
N TYR A 120 7.00 0.13 26.58
CA TYR A 120 5.90 -0.79 26.80
C TYR A 120 6.39 -2.20 27.15
N LYS A 121 7.32 -2.78 26.39
CA LYS A 121 7.88 -4.10 26.70
C LYS A 121 8.61 -4.12 28.05
N TYR A 122 9.19 -3.00 28.46
CA TYR A 122 9.78 -2.88 29.79
C TYR A 122 8.70 -2.94 30.88
N VAL A 123 7.61 -2.18 30.73
CA VAL A 123 6.47 -2.20 31.66
C VAL A 123 5.78 -3.57 31.72
N CYS A 124 5.69 -4.27 30.59
CA CYS A 124 5.02 -5.58 30.50
C CYS A 124 5.94 -6.78 30.76
N LYS A 125 7.15 -6.56 31.27
CA LYS A 125 8.14 -7.63 31.45
C LYS A 125 7.56 -8.72 32.38
N ASN A 126 7.49 -9.95 31.87
CA ASN A 126 6.97 -11.12 32.58
C ASN A 126 5.51 -11.00 33.06
N LYS A 127 4.69 -10.15 32.42
CA LYS A 127 3.28 -9.94 32.78
C LYS A 127 2.36 -10.17 31.57
N SER A 128 1.20 -10.77 31.81
CA SER A 128 0.19 -10.90 30.76
C SER A 128 -0.47 -9.54 30.47
N PHE A 129 -1.15 -9.41 29.34
CA PHE A 129 -1.82 -8.16 28.96
C PHE A 129 -2.85 -7.73 30.01
N THR A 130 -3.52 -8.68 30.66
CA THR A 130 -4.54 -8.40 31.69
C THR A 130 -3.96 -7.91 33.01
N ASP A 131 -2.66 -8.13 33.26
CA ASP A 131 -1.99 -7.75 34.51
C ASP A 131 -1.37 -6.33 34.47
N VAL A 132 -1.47 -5.66 33.32
CA VAL A 132 -0.98 -4.30 33.10
C VAL A 132 -2.18 -3.40 32.83
N LEU A 133 -2.17 -2.21 33.42
CA LEU A 133 -3.20 -1.22 33.19
C LEU A 133 -2.90 -0.45 31.90
N HIS A 134 -3.90 -0.27 31.03
CA HIS A 134 -3.74 0.45 29.76
C HIS A 134 -4.72 1.60 29.63
N SER A 135 -4.35 2.58 28.80
CA SER A 135 -5.26 3.62 28.31
C SER A 135 -6.40 3.03 27.48
N LEU A 136 -7.55 3.70 27.45
CA LEU A 136 -8.67 3.33 26.57
C LEU A 136 -8.21 3.25 25.10
N GLY A 137 -8.54 2.16 24.40
CA GLY A 137 -8.17 1.95 23.00
C GLY A 137 -6.68 1.65 22.76
N HIS A 138 -5.93 1.24 23.79
CA HIS A 138 -4.52 0.87 23.64
C HIS A 138 -4.36 -0.37 22.74
N PRO A 139 -3.49 -0.33 21.70
CA PRO A 139 -3.24 -1.49 20.84
C PRO A 139 -2.55 -2.63 21.61
N ASN A 140 -2.89 -3.89 21.37
CA ASN A 140 -2.13 -5.01 21.96
C ASN A 140 -0.77 -5.15 21.27
N LEU A 141 0.31 -4.78 21.98
CA LEU A 141 1.68 -4.80 21.45
C LEU A 141 2.49 -6.02 21.94
N GLN A 142 1.88 -7.01 22.61
CA GLN A 142 2.62 -8.18 23.14
C GLN A 142 3.11 -9.12 22.04
N GLU A 143 2.32 -9.30 20.97
CA GLU A 143 2.61 -10.22 19.86
C GLU A 143 3.50 -9.59 18.77
N ILE A 144 3.71 -8.28 18.82
CA ILE A 144 4.52 -7.58 17.82
C ILE A 144 6.00 -7.82 18.13
N GLY A 145 6.68 -8.53 17.23
CA GLY A 145 8.13 -8.71 17.26
C GLY A 145 8.84 -7.35 17.39
N SER A 146 9.88 -7.27 18.21
CA SER A 146 10.58 -5.99 18.44
C SER A 146 11.02 -5.37 17.11
N PRO A 147 10.66 -4.11 16.81
CA PRO A 147 11.03 -3.49 15.55
C PRO A 147 12.54 -3.58 15.34
N LYS A 148 12.99 -4.08 14.17
CA LYS A 148 14.41 -4.16 13.77
C LYS A 148 15.07 -2.78 13.57
N THR A 149 14.54 -1.72 14.20
CA THR A 149 14.87 -0.31 13.95
C THR A 149 15.58 0.38 15.13
N LYS A 150 16.00 -0.35 16.17
CA LYS A 150 16.74 0.22 17.32
C LYS A 150 17.95 1.05 16.87
N ARG A 151 18.73 0.57 15.89
CA ARG A 151 19.84 1.30 15.27
C ARG A 151 19.41 2.61 14.60
N ALA A 152 18.28 2.63 13.89
CA ALA A 152 17.77 3.83 13.22
C ALA A 152 17.32 4.91 14.22
N PHE A 153 16.69 4.51 15.33
CA PHE A 153 16.28 5.45 16.38
C PHE A 153 17.46 6.03 17.18
N THR A 154 18.47 5.20 17.51
CA THR A 154 19.69 5.69 18.17
C THR A 154 20.42 6.69 17.27
N GLN A 155 20.58 6.37 15.98
CA GLN A 155 21.23 7.25 15.01
C GLN A 155 20.47 8.57 14.82
N PHE A 156 19.14 8.57 14.84
CA PHE A 156 18.34 9.79 14.81
C PHE A 156 18.55 10.67 16.06
N SER A 157 18.60 10.05 17.25
CA SER A 157 18.86 10.73 18.52
C SER A 157 20.27 11.33 18.58
N ASP A 158 21.28 10.58 18.11
CA ASP A 158 22.68 11.03 18.08
C ASP A 158 22.89 12.16 17.08
N ASN A 159 22.23 12.10 15.92
CA ASN A 159 22.24 13.21 14.95
C ASN A 159 21.55 14.47 15.51
N ALA A 160 20.49 14.32 16.31
CA ALA A 160 19.85 15.44 16.98
C ALA A 160 20.73 16.05 18.08
N LYS A 161 21.49 15.23 18.83
CA LYS A 161 22.50 15.71 19.80
C LYS A 161 23.65 16.43 19.09
N LYS A 162 24.19 15.88 18.00
CA LYS A 162 25.24 16.51 17.19
C LYS A 162 24.82 17.87 16.64
N ARG A 163 23.57 18.02 16.20
CA ARG A 163 23.00 19.31 15.76
C ARG A 163 22.85 20.35 16.89
N ARG A 164 22.76 19.93 18.15
CA ARG A 164 22.71 20.84 19.31
C ARG A 164 24.10 21.28 19.77
N ILE A 165 25.12 20.44 19.58
CA ILE A 165 26.51 20.72 19.97
C ILE A 165 27.22 21.58 18.91
N SER A 166 26.81 21.49 17.64
CA SER A 166 27.37 22.26 16.52
C SER A 166 26.72 23.63 16.30
N ALA A 167 25.80 24.05 17.16
CA ALA A 167 25.28 25.43 17.12
C ALA A 167 26.29 26.34 17.85
N PRO A 168 26.94 27.31 17.17
CA PRO A 168 27.87 28.20 17.83
C PRO A 168 27.13 29.04 18.88
N THR A 169 27.63 29.04 20.10
CA THR A 169 27.28 29.99 21.15
C THR A 169 27.75 31.38 20.77
N ASN A 170 26.98 32.09 19.95
CA ASN A 170 27.03 33.54 19.89
C ASN A 170 25.97 34.08 20.85
N ASN A 171 26.43 34.34 22.08
CA ASN A 171 25.80 35.36 22.92
C ASN A 171 25.95 36.72 22.22
N GLU A 172 24.97 37.58 22.46
CA GLU A 172 24.87 38.97 21.99
C GLU A 172 24.48 39.15 20.52
N LYS A 173 23.16 39.16 20.28
CA LYS A 173 22.52 40.25 19.53
C LYS A 173 21.05 40.39 19.91
N ILE A 174 20.66 41.64 19.93
CA ILE A 174 19.51 42.26 20.59
C ILE A 174 18.19 41.76 20.00
N LYS A 175 17.19 41.67 20.87
CA LYS A 175 15.78 41.44 20.54
C LYS A 175 15.28 42.51 19.57
N GLU A 176 14.86 42.09 18.39
CA GLU A 176 13.73 42.72 17.71
C GLU A 176 12.66 41.65 17.46
N ASN A 177 11.47 41.93 17.98
CA ASN A 177 10.29 41.09 17.88
C ASN A 177 9.82 41.06 16.42
N LEU A 178 10.18 40.02 15.69
CA LEU A 178 9.46 39.59 14.48
C LEU A 178 8.83 38.22 14.79
N PRO A 179 7.55 37.99 14.42
CA PRO A 179 6.90 36.72 14.67
C PRO A 179 7.71 35.62 13.98
N SER A 180 8.12 34.61 14.74
CA SER A 180 8.90 33.49 14.22
C SER A 180 8.11 32.82 13.10
N SER A 181 8.50 33.02 11.85
CA SER A 181 7.97 32.28 10.72
C SER A 181 8.28 30.81 10.97
N SER A 182 7.26 30.03 11.32
CA SER A 182 7.36 28.57 11.45
C SER A 182 7.98 28.05 10.15
N LYS A 183 9.10 27.31 10.25
CA LYS A 183 9.66 26.66 9.06
C LYS A 183 8.53 25.87 8.39
N PRO A 184 8.26 26.08 7.09
CA PRO A 184 7.12 25.47 6.43
C PRO A 184 7.19 23.95 6.62
N LYS A 185 6.07 23.35 7.07
CA LYS A 185 5.94 21.91 7.28
C LYS A 185 6.30 21.23 5.96
N LYS A 186 7.29 20.34 5.98
CA LYS A 186 7.61 19.54 4.79
C LYS A 186 6.46 18.58 4.54
N LEU A 187 5.97 18.52 3.31
CA LEU A 187 4.98 17.52 2.91
C LEU A 187 5.54 16.12 3.16
N SER A 188 4.76 15.30 3.84
CA SER A 188 5.00 13.87 3.98
C SER A 188 4.38 13.11 2.81
N ASN A 189 4.73 11.82 2.67
CA ASN A 189 4.09 10.96 1.68
C ASN A 189 2.56 10.90 1.86
N ILE A 190 2.06 11.02 3.10
CA ILE A 190 0.62 10.99 3.40
C ILE A 190 -0.04 12.27 2.88
N ASP A 191 0.53 13.44 3.19
CA ASP A 191 -0.02 14.73 2.73
C ASP A 191 -0.08 14.77 1.17
N VAL A 192 0.93 14.21 0.49
CA VAL A 192 0.94 14.13 -0.99
C VAL A 192 -0.04 13.08 -1.52
N SER A 193 -0.20 11.95 -0.83
CA SER A 193 -1.17 10.91 -1.18
C SER A 193 -2.61 11.43 -1.12
N GLU A 194 -2.96 12.14 -0.04
CA GLU A 194 -4.27 12.80 0.09
C GLU A 194 -4.48 13.85 -1.00
N PHE A 195 -3.45 14.63 -1.33
CA PHE A 195 -3.50 15.60 -2.43
C PHE A 195 -3.71 14.94 -3.81
N ILE A 196 -3.03 13.84 -4.08
CA ILE A 196 -3.19 13.05 -5.32
C ILE A 196 -4.64 12.60 -5.48
N VAL A 197 -5.24 12.04 -4.43
CA VAL A 197 -6.63 11.57 -4.46
C VAL A 197 -7.60 12.75 -4.63
N ALA A 198 -7.40 13.84 -3.88
CA ALA A 198 -8.29 15.00 -3.93
C ALA A 198 -8.31 15.72 -5.28
N ASN A 199 -7.24 15.61 -6.07
CA ASN A 199 -7.11 16.24 -7.39
C ASN A 199 -7.17 15.23 -8.56
N ASP A 200 -7.55 13.97 -8.28
CA ASP A 200 -7.64 12.87 -9.24
C ASP A 200 -6.39 12.74 -10.15
N ILE A 201 -5.19 12.86 -9.56
CA ILE A 201 -3.93 12.81 -10.30
C ILE A 201 -3.56 11.36 -10.59
N ARG A 202 -3.48 11.00 -11.88
CA ARG A 202 -3.27 9.60 -12.33
C ARG A 202 -1.88 9.31 -12.85
N SER A 203 -1.08 10.35 -13.13
CA SER A 203 0.27 10.18 -13.69
C SER A 203 1.33 11.05 -13.01
N ASP A 204 2.59 10.57 -13.07
CA ASP A 204 3.77 11.33 -12.64
C ASP A 204 3.82 12.71 -13.35
N SER A 205 3.48 12.73 -14.65
CA SER A 205 3.49 13.94 -15.47
C SER A 205 2.45 14.96 -15.02
N GLU A 206 1.22 14.54 -14.75
CA GLU A 206 0.18 15.41 -14.17
C GLU A 206 0.63 15.99 -12.83
N LEU A 207 1.18 15.15 -11.95
CA LEU A 207 1.68 15.58 -10.64
C LEU A 207 2.79 16.64 -10.78
N MET A 208 3.68 16.48 -11.76
CA MET A 208 4.73 17.46 -12.07
C MET A 208 4.17 18.76 -12.64
N VAL A 209 3.16 18.70 -13.52
CA VAL A 209 2.49 19.90 -14.07
C VAL A 209 1.81 20.69 -12.95
N VAL A 210 1.07 20.03 -12.07
CA VAL A 210 0.42 20.65 -10.92
C VAL A 210 1.46 21.27 -9.98
N ALA A 211 2.56 20.57 -9.71
CA ALA A 211 3.63 21.08 -8.86
C ALA A 211 4.35 22.30 -9.44
N LYS A 212 4.55 22.34 -10.77
CA LYS A 212 5.17 23.48 -11.45
C LYS A 212 4.24 24.70 -11.46
N THR A 213 2.93 24.47 -11.63
CA THR A 213 1.90 25.51 -11.57
C THR A 213 1.85 26.14 -10.19
N ARG A 214 1.70 25.32 -9.13
CA ARG A 214 1.74 25.79 -7.73
C ARG A 214 3.04 26.50 -7.37
N HIS A 215 4.18 26.04 -7.91
CA HIS A 215 5.45 26.72 -7.71
C HIS A 215 5.48 28.14 -8.31
N SER A 216 4.86 28.33 -9.49
CA SER A 216 4.74 29.66 -10.10
C SER A 216 3.80 30.59 -9.34
N GLU A 217 2.82 30.04 -8.63
CA GLU A 217 1.87 30.75 -7.75
C GLU A 217 2.45 31.03 -6.35
N GLY A 218 3.67 30.57 -6.07
CA GLY A 218 4.39 30.83 -4.81
C GLY A 218 4.39 29.67 -3.82
N GLU A 219 3.62 28.61 -4.07
CA GLU A 219 3.55 27.39 -3.26
C GLU A 219 4.63 26.38 -3.68
N LYS A 220 5.75 26.38 -2.96
CA LYS A 220 6.96 25.62 -3.35
C LYS A 220 7.07 24.24 -2.69
N ASP A 221 6.12 23.85 -1.86
CA ASP A 221 6.18 22.66 -1.01
C ASP A 221 6.09 21.35 -1.83
N LEU A 222 5.11 21.23 -2.72
CA LEU A 222 4.95 20.06 -3.60
C LEU A 222 6.10 19.94 -4.59
N TYR A 223 6.52 21.05 -5.18
CA TYR A 223 7.68 21.10 -6.06
C TYR A 223 8.96 20.63 -5.35
N LYS A 224 9.20 21.12 -4.13
CA LYS A 224 10.34 20.66 -3.30
C LYS A 224 10.22 19.19 -2.93
N PHE A 225 9.02 18.67 -2.68
CA PHE A 225 8.81 17.25 -2.40
C PHE A 225 9.24 16.39 -3.59
N ILE A 226 8.76 16.71 -4.79
CA ILE A 226 9.04 15.96 -6.02
C ILE A 226 10.53 15.97 -6.37
N ILE A 227 11.19 17.13 -6.33
CA ILE A 227 12.63 17.24 -6.65
C ILE A 227 13.51 16.38 -5.71
N ASN A 228 13.06 16.14 -4.49
CA ASN A 228 13.80 15.35 -3.51
C ASN A 228 13.47 13.84 -3.58
N LYS A 229 12.69 13.41 -4.57
CA LYS A 229 12.31 12.01 -4.80
C LYS A 229 12.89 11.52 -6.12
N SER A 230 13.25 10.24 -6.15
CA SER A 230 13.53 9.57 -7.43
C SER A 230 12.22 9.33 -8.18
N SER A 231 12.27 9.27 -9.51
CA SER A 231 11.11 8.92 -10.35
C SER A 231 10.48 7.60 -9.89
N LYS A 232 11.29 6.57 -9.60
CA LYS A 232 10.81 5.30 -9.06
C LYS A 232 10.02 5.48 -7.75
N SER A 233 10.52 6.25 -6.79
CA SER A 233 9.81 6.45 -5.52
C SER A 233 8.53 7.28 -5.68
N LEU A 234 8.44 8.13 -6.69
CA LEU A 234 7.24 8.91 -6.98
C LEU A 234 6.15 8.03 -7.59
N SER A 235 6.51 7.23 -8.60
CA SER A 235 5.63 6.24 -9.21
C SER A 235 5.15 5.21 -8.18
N GLU A 236 6.02 4.69 -7.32
CA GLU A 236 5.62 3.78 -6.23
C GLU A 236 4.64 4.42 -5.24
N LEU A 237 4.77 5.73 -4.98
CA LEU A 237 3.84 6.47 -4.11
C LEU A 237 2.47 6.63 -4.77
N LEU A 238 2.44 6.98 -6.06
CA LEU A 238 1.22 7.08 -6.85
C LEU A 238 0.49 5.73 -6.93
N ASP A 239 1.22 4.67 -7.26
CA ASP A 239 0.70 3.31 -7.31
C ASP A 239 0.12 2.87 -5.96
N MET A 240 0.85 3.09 -4.87
CA MET A 240 0.39 2.70 -3.55
C MET A 240 -0.82 3.52 -3.09
N THR A 241 -0.86 4.82 -3.43
CA THR A 241 -1.98 5.70 -3.13
C THR A 241 -3.27 5.20 -3.76
N TRP A 242 -3.25 4.93 -5.07
CA TRP A 242 -4.43 4.43 -5.77
C TRP A 242 -4.77 2.99 -5.38
N LYS A 243 -3.78 2.11 -5.17
CA LYS A 243 -4.02 0.77 -4.64
C LYS A 243 -4.72 0.79 -3.28
N MET A 244 -4.35 1.71 -2.39
CA MET A 244 -5.00 1.88 -1.09
C MET A 244 -6.40 2.48 -1.24
N ASN A 245 -6.56 3.52 -2.06
CA ASN A 245 -7.85 4.19 -2.28
C ASN A 245 -8.89 3.25 -2.91
N ASP A 246 -8.45 2.45 -3.89
CA ASP A 246 -9.32 1.52 -4.61
C ASP A 246 -9.39 0.14 -3.96
N ALA A 247 -8.71 -0.10 -2.83
CA ALA A 247 -8.64 -1.40 -2.17
C ALA A 247 -10.03 -1.99 -1.89
N SER A 248 -10.94 -1.19 -1.32
CA SER A 248 -12.30 -1.65 -1.02
C SER A 248 -13.09 -1.99 -2.29
N LYS A 249 -12.96 -1.18 -3.34
CA LYS A 249 -13.61 -1.43 -4.64
C LYS A 249 -13.05 -2.68 -5.31
N ASN A 250 -11.73 -2.87 -5.28
CA ASN A 250 -11.06 -4.04 -5.84
C ASN A 250 -11.47 -5.33 -5.11
N VAL A 251 -11.60 -5.30 -3.78
CA VAL A 251 -12.09 -6.44 -2.99
C VAL A 251 -13.54 -6.77 -3.30
N GLN A 252 -14.39 -5.75 -3.51
CA GLN A 252 -15.78 -5.96 -3.94
C GLN A 252 -15.83 -6.56 -5.34
N ARG A 253 -15.12 -5.96 -6.29
CA ARG A 253 -15.07 -6.40 -7.69
C ARG A 253 -14.53 -7.82 -7.84
N ALA A 254 -13.54 -8.21 -7.04
CA ALA A 254 -13.01 -9.59 -7.05
C ALA A 254 -14.04 -10.66 -6.65
N LYS A 255 -15.14 -10.27 -5.98
CA LYS A 255 -16.26 -11.18 -5.64
C LYS A 255 -17.33 -11.23 -6.73
N GLU A 256 -17.31 -10.29 -7.67
CA GLU A 256 -18.30 -10.24 -8.74
C GLU A 256 -17.96 -11.26 -9.82
N SER A 257 -19.01 -11.83 -10.43
CA SER A 257 -18.82 -12.62 -11.64
C SER A 257 -18.57 -11.69 -12.83
N ARG A 258 -17.82 -12.17 -13.83
CA ARG A 258 -17.61 -11.45 -15.11
C ARG A 258 -18.93 -11.04 -15.79
N ILE A 259 -19.99 -11.83 -15.62
CA ILE A 259 -21.32 -11.49 -16.13
C ILE A 259 -21.98 -10.37 -15.32
N SER A 260 -21.78 -10.33 -14.00
CA SER A 260 -22.24 -9.22 -13.17
C SER A 260 -21.56 -7.92 -13.57
N ILE A 261 -20.24 -7.95 -13.76
CA ILE A 261 -19.44 -6.81 -14.23
C ILE A 261 -19.96 -6.33 -15.60
N LEU A 262 -20.22 -7.25 -16.53
CA LEU A 262 -20.80 -6.91 -17.84
C LEU A 262 -22.15 -6.21 -17.71
N ARG A 263 -23.02 -6.72 -16.83
CA ARG A 263 -24.35 -6.16 -16.60
C ARG A 263 -24.30 -4.78 -15.95
N ALA A 264 -23.39 -4.57 -15.00
CA ALA A 264 -23.17 -3.26 -14.39
C ALA A 264 -22.72 -2.23 -15.44
N HIS A 265 -21.95 -2.66 -16.45
CA HIS A 265 -21.52 -1.80 -17.57
C HIS A 265 -22.63 -1.53 -18.60
N LEU A 266 -23.81 -2.17 -18.50
CA LEU A 266 -24.95 -1.80 -19.36
C LEU A 266 -25.57 -0.48 -18.93
N GLU A 267 -25.40 -0.08 -17.67
CA GLU A 267 -25.95 1.15 -17.10
C GLU A 267 -25.01 2.35 -17.28
N SER A 268 -23.76 2.11 -17.70
CA SER A 268 -22.81 3.19 -17.98
C SER A 268 -23.12 3.90 -19.29
N GLU A 269 -22.80 5.20 -19.33
CA GLU A 269 -22.91 5.99 -20.56
C GLU A 269 -22.04 5.40 -21.67
N CYS A 270 -22.53 5.52 -22.90
CA CYS A 270 -21.78 5.10 -24.07
C CYS A 270 -20.54 6.00 -24.26
N LEU A 271 -19.51 5.49 -24.93
CA LEU A 271 -18.34 6.29 -25.25
C LEU A 271 -18.74 7.56 -26.02
N PRO A 272 -18.08 8.71 -25.77
CA PRO A 272 -18.26 9.91 -26.57
C PRO A 272 -18.10 9.58 -28.06
N LEU A 273 -19.00 10.12 -28.90
CA LEU A 273 -19.07 9.89 -30.35
C LEU A 273 -19.60 8.51 -30.80
N CYS A 274 -19.84 7.57 -29.90
CA CYS A 274 -20.43 6.28 -30.29
C CYS A 274 -21.91 6.43 -30.67
N ASN A 275 -22.64 7.36 -30.05
CA ASN A 275 -24.08 7.58 -30.24
C ASN A 275 -24.94 6.30 -30.12
N GLY A 276 -24.46 5.27 -29.42
CA GLY A 276 -25.11 3.96 -29.33
C GLY A 276 -25.02 3.10 -30.60
N GLU A 277 -24.26 3.51 -31.62
CA GLU A 277 -24.19 2.85 -32.92
C GLU A 277 -23.31 1.60 -32.93
N TRP A 278 -22.46 1.41 -31.90
CA TRP A 278 -21.55 0.26 -31.84
C TRP A 278 -22.28 -1.08 -32.06
N LEU A 279 -23.45 -1.27 -31.43
CA LEU A 279 -24.22 -2.51 -31.58
C LEU A 279 -24.74 -2.70 -33.01
N VAL A 280 -25.13 -1.62 -33.68
CA VAL A 280 -25.59 -1.65 -35.07
C VAL A 280 -24.43 -2.07 -35.97
N CYS A 281 -23.28 -1.42 -35.83
CA CYS A 281 -22.05 -1.74 -36.55
C CYS A 281 -21.58 -3.18 -36.28
N ALA A 282 -21.60 -3.63 -35.02
CA ALA A 282 -21.22 -4.99 -34.64
C ALA A 282 -22.12 -6.05 -35.30
N LYS A 283 -23.44 -5.82 -35.31
CA LYS A 283 -24.40 -6.69 -36.00
C LYS A 283 -24.14 -6.74 -37.50
N GLN A 284 -23.85 -5.59 -38.12
CA GLN A 284 -23.54 -5.51 -39.54
C GLN A 284 -22.27 -6.28 -39.88
N VAL A 285 -21.19 -6.11 -39.10
CA VAL A 285 -19.93 -6.84 -39.29
C VAL A 285 -20.16 -8.35 -39.21
N LEU A 286 -20.91 -8.83 -38.21
CA LEU A 286 -21.22 -10.26 -38.09
C LEU A 286 -22.07 -10.76 -39.27
N HIS A 287 -23.09 -10.00 -39.65
CA HIS A 287 -23.98 -10.35 -40.77
C HIS A 287 -23.24 -10.45 -42.11
N GLN A 288 -22.39 -9.46 -42.42
CA GLN A 288 -21.59 -9.45 -43.66
C GLN A 288 -20.63 -10.63 -43.75
N ASN A 289 -20.10 -11.10 -42.61
CA ASN A 289 -19.23 -12.26 -42.55
C ASN A 289 -20.00 -13.60 -42.42
N GLY A 290 -21.34 -13.59 -42.53
CA GLY A 290 -22.17 -14.78 -42.43
C GLY A 290 -22.17 -15.42 -41.03
N ILE A 291 -21.79 -14.68 -40.00
CA ILE A 291 -21.72 -15.16 -38.62
C ILE A 291 -23.08 -14.99 -37.95
N ASN A 292 -23.63 -16.08 -37.44
CA ASN A 292 -24.88 -16.04 -36.67
C ASN A 292 -24.67 -15.27 -35.35
N LEU A 293 -25.43 -14.17 -35.18
CA LEU A 293 -25.36 -13.29 -34.01
C LEU A 293 -25.57 -14.03 -32.68
N TYR A 294 -26.58 -14.91 -32.62
CA TYR A 294 -26.92 -15.64 -31.39
C TYR A 294 -25.83 -16.65 -31.03
N TYR A 295 -25.28 -17.34 -32.02
CA TYR A 295 -24.17 -18.27 -31.82
C TYR A 295 -22.92 -17.54 -31.32
N PHE A 296 -22.58 -16.40 -31.94
CA PHE A 296 -21.46 -15.56 -31.52
C PHE A 296 -21.64 -15.03 -30.08
N ALA A 297 -22.79 -14.43 -29.79
CA ALA A 297 -23.11 -13.92 -28.45
C ALA A 297 -23.10 -15.03 -27.39
N SER A 298 -23.65 -16.21 -27.73
CA SER A 298 -23.61 -17.39 -26.87
C SER A 298 -22.18 -17.86 -26.60
N ALA A 299 -21.31 -17.86 -27.61
CA ALA A 299 -19.91 -18.23 -27.43
C ALA A 299 -19.18 -17.29 -26.46
N LEU A 300 -19.33 -15.96 -26.64
CA LEU A 300 -18.76 -14.97 -25.73
C LEU A 300 -19.30 -15.15 -24.30
N ARG A 301 -20.61 -15.33 -24.16
CA ARG A 301 -21.26 -15.50 -22.85
C ARG A 301 -20.78 -16.78 -22.15
N GLN A 302 -20.75 -17.91 -22.84
CA GLN A 302 -20.29 -19.18 -22.26
C GLN A 302 -18.84 -19.10 -21.82
N LEU A 303 -17.98 -18.43 -22.61
CA LEU A 303 -16.60 -18.20 -22.26
C LEU A 303 -16.47 -17.29 -21.01
N LEU A 304 -17.24 -16.22 -20.91
CA LEU A 304 -17.28 -15.35 -19.71
C LEU A 304 -17.85 -16.05 -18.46
N GLU A 305 -18.74 -17.03 -18.62
CA GLU A 305 -19.31 -17.79 -17.49
C GLU A 305 -18.36 -18.90 -17.03
N ARG A 306 -17.83 -19.69 -17.96
CA ARG A 306 -17.10 -20.94 -17.67
C ARG A 306 -15.58 -20.80 -17.71
N GLY A 307 -15.08 -19.78 -18.40
CA GLY A 307 -13.65 -19.55 -18.56
C GLY A 307 -12.97 -20.41 -19.61
N ARG A 308 -11.64 -20.39 -19.58
CA ARG A 308 -10.76 -21.23 -20.41
C ARG A 308 -11.10 -22.71 -20.28
N GLN A 309 -11.58 -23.29 -21.37
CA GLN A 309 -11.80 -24.72 -21.54
C GLN A 309 -11.71 -25.05 -23.02
N LYS A 310 -11.47 -26.33 -23.34
CA LYS A 310 -11.47 -26.83 -24.70
C LYS A 310 -12.78 -26.45 -25.42
N ARG A 311 -12.67 -25.89 -26.64
CA ARG A 311 -13.77 -25.38 -27.47
C ARG A 311 -14.52 -24.14 -26.94
N LEU A 312 -14.12 -23.55 -25.82
CA LEU A 312 -14.76 -22.33 -25.30
C LEU A 312 -13.98 -21.05 -25.60
N ASN A 313 -12.64 -21.10 -25.65
CA ASN A 313 -11.83 -19.92 -25.98
C ASN A 313 -12.24 -19.37 -27.35
N VAL A 314 -12.32 -18.06 -27.53
CA VAL A 314 -12.83 -17.46 -28.78
C VAL A 314 -11.68 -16.91 -29.60
N LEU A 315 -11.59 -17.33 -30.87
CA LEU A 315 -10.59 -16.85 -31.81
C LEU A 315 -11.28 -16.25 -33.04
N LEU A 316 -11.05 -14.97 -33.31
CA LEU A 316 -11.49 -14.33 -34.54
C LEU A 316 -10.33 -14.32 -35.54
N ILE A 317 -10.48 -15.02 -36.66
CA ILE A 317 -9.47 -15.07 -37.71
C ILE A 317 -9.91 -14.31 -38.95
N GLY A 318 -8.97 -13.68 -39.64
CA GLY A 318 -9.25 -12.98 -40.89
C GLY A 318 -8.22 -11.91 -41.21
N PRO A 319 -8.22 -11.34 -42.42
CA PRO A 319 -7.29 -10.27 -42.78
C PRO A 319 -7.54 -8.99 -41.96
N THR A 320 -6.65 -8.02 -42.11
CA THR A 320 -6.79 -6.69 -41.50
C THR A 320 -8.10 -6.02 -41.96
N ASN A 321 -8.61 -5.08 -41.18
CA ASN A 321 -9.81 -4.29 -41.48
C ASN A 321 -11.13 -5.09 -41.62
N CYS A 322 -11.24 -6.30 -41.07
CA CYS A 322 -12.51 -7.05 -41.09
C CYS A 322 -13.37 -6.90 -39.81
N GLY A 323 -13.09 -5.90 -38.97
CA GLY A 323 -13.86 -5.64 -37.74
C GLY A 323 -13.57 -6.57 -36.55
N LYS A 324 -12.53 -7.42 -36.62
CA LYS A 324 -12.17 -8.38 -35.55
C LYS A 324 -11.89 -7.69 -34.20
N SER A 325 -10.94 -6.75 -34.20
CA SER A 325 -10.58 -6.01 -32.97
C SER A 325 -11.73 -5.10 -32.53
N PHE A 326 -12.44 -4.47 -33.47
CA PHE A 326 -13.64 -3.68 -33.16
C PHE A 326 -14.68 -4.42 -32.31
N LEU A 327 -14.89 -5.73 -32.54
CA LEU A 327 -15.82 -6.55 -31.78
C LEU A 327 -15.33 -6.90 -30.35
N LEU A 328 -14.01 -6.97 -30.13
CA LEU A 328 -13.42 -7.44 -28.86
C LEU A 328 -12.79 -6.32 -28.02
N ASN A 329 -12.46 -5.17 -28.60
CA ASN A 329 -11.94 -4.00 -27.88
C ASN A 329 -12.79 -3.57 -26.67
N PRO A 330 -14.14 -3.71 -26.66
CA PRO A 330 -14.92 -3.40 -25.45
C PRO A 330 -14.52 -4.22 -24.22
N LEU A 331 -13.86 -5.37 -24.37
CA LEU A 331 -13.34 -6.14 -23.23
C LEU A 331 -12.37 -5.31 -22.38
N GLU A 332 -11.52 -4.49 -23.02
CA GLU A 332 -10.55 -3.63 -22.33
C GLU A 332 -11.21 -2.51 -21.52
N LEU A 333 -12.41 -2.09 -21.93
CA LEU A 333 -13.19 -1.05 -21.24
C LEU A 333 -13.97 -1.62 -20.05
N ILE A 334 -14.48 -2.85 -20.20
CA ILE A 334 -15.38 -3.47 -19.22
C ILE A 334 -14.57 -4.17 -18.12
N TYR A 335 -13.47 -4.83 -18.49
CA TYR A 335 -12.73 -5.75 -17.63
C TYR A 335 -11.29 -5.32 -17.40
N LYS A 336 -10.74 -5.71 -16.26
CA LYS A 336 -9.28 -5.74 -16.07
C LYS A 336 -8.72 -6.79 -17.03
N THR A 337 -8.15 -6.34 -18.14
CA THR A 337 -7.78 -7.20 -19.26
C THR A 337 -6.27 -7.36 -19.36
N PHE A 338 -5.80 -8.60 -19.50
CA PHE A 338 -4.43 -8.86 -19.96
C PHE A 338 -4.39 -8.76 -21.48
N ILE A 339 -3.64 -7.78 -21.99
CA ILE A 339 -3.56 -7.50 -23.43
C ILE A 339 -2.18 -7.91 -23.93
N ASN A 340 -2.14 -8.99 -24.70
CA ASN A 340 -0.93 -9.57 -25.31
C ASN A 340 0.25 -9.84 -24.36
N PRO A 341 0.96 -10.97 -24.54
CA PRO A 341 2.23 -11.15 -23.88
C PRO A 341 3.25 -10.08 -24.28
N ALA A 342 4.01 -9.58 -23.31
CA ALA A 342 5.21 -8.80 -23.57
C ALA A 342 6.27 -9.67 -24.27
N THR A 343 7.32 -9.05 -24.81
CA THR A 343 8.42 -9.81 -25.41
C THR A 343 9.34 -10.43 -24.35
N GLY A 344 9.80 -11.66 -24.59
CA GLY A 344 10.84 -12.32 -23.81
C GLY A 344 10.34 -13.24 -22.70
N LYS A 345 11.27 -13.69 -21.85
CA LYS A 345 11.05 -14.82 -20.92
C LYS A 345 9.92 -14.62 -19.90
N TYR A 346 9.52 -13.39 -19.58
CA TYR A 346 8.49 -13.11 -18.56
C TYR A 346 7.23 -12.48 -19.15
N ALA A 347 6.98 -12.80 -20.41
CA ALA A 347 5.89 -12.31 -21.26
C ALA A 347 4.49 -12.30 -20.62
N TRP A 348 4.19 -13.28 -19.77
CA TRP A 348 2.84 -13.55 -19.25
C TRP A 348 2.61 -13.08 -17.81
N VAL A 349 3.53 -12.32 -17.23
CA VAL A 349 3.35 -11.74 -15.89
C VAL A 349 2.10 -10.84 -15.87
N GLY A 350 1.23 -11.04 -14.89
CA GLY A 350 -0.02 -10.29 -14.73
C GLY A 350 -1.27 -11.02 -15.24
N LEU A 351 -1.10 -12.12 -16.00
CA LEU A 351 -2.22 -12.94 -16.45
C LEU A 351 -3.06 -13.50 -15.28
N GLU A 352 -2.45 -13.77 -14.14
CA GLU A 352 -3.12 -14.29 -12.95
C GLU A 352 -4.03 -13.28 -12.23
N GLU A 353 -3.82 -11.98 -12.44
CA GLU A 353 -4.54 -10.93 -11.73
C GLU A 353 -5.65 -10.28 -12.55
N CYS A 354 -5.89 -10.75 -13.77
CA CYS A 354 -6.85 -10.16 -14.69
C CYS A 354 -8.14 -10.98 -14.78
N GLU A 355 -9.20 -10.31 -15.23
CA GLU A 355 -10.55 -10.87 -15.33
C GLU A 355 -10.75 -11.58 -16.67
N VAL A 356 -10.08 -11.10 -17.72
CA VAL A 356 -10.08 -11.65 -19.08
C VAL A 356 -8.71 -11.48 -19.73
N ALA A 357 -8.36 -12.39 -20.64
CA ALA A 357 -7.18 -12.26 -21.49
C ALA A 357 -7.62 -11.97 -22.92
N TYR A 358 -7.06 -10.92 -23.51
CA TYR A 358 -7.28 -10.54 -24.90
C TYR A 358 -5.96 -10.54 -25.67
N LEU A 359 -5.82 -11.52 -26.57
CA LEU A 359 -4.66 -11.71 -27.43
C LEU A 359 -4.94 -11.08 -28.81
N ASN A 360 -4.69 -9.77 -28.95
CA ASN A 360 -5.01 -9.00 -30.16
C ASN A 360 -3.90 -9.12 -31.22
N ASP A 361 -4.27 -9.53 -32.44
CA ASP A 361 -3.38 -9.89 -33.55
C ASP A 361 -2.25 -10.86 -33.15
N PHE A 362 -2.63 -11.87 -32.36
CA PHE A 362 -1.71 -12.78 -31.72
C PHE A 362 -1.04 -13.73 -32.72
N ARG A 363 0.25 -13.96 -32.48
CA ARG A 363 1.07 -14.94 -33.20
C ARG A 363 1.84 -15.73 -32.17
N TRP A 364 1.69 -17.05 -32.22
CA TRP A 364 2.47 -17.91 -31.34
C TRP A 364 3.95 -17.88 -31.75
N SER A 365 4.80 -17.90 -30.73
CA SER A 365 6.24 -18.09 -30.86
C SER A 365 6.71 -18.84 -29.60
N PRO A 366 7.66 -19.79 -29.73
CA PRO A 366 8.22 -20.49 -28.57
C PRO A 366 8.92 -19.53 -27.58
N GLU A 367 9.35 -18.35 -28.04
CA GLU A 367 9.92 -17.31 -27.15
C GLU A 367 8.88 -16.66 -26.22
N LEU A 368 7.60 -16.72 -26.58
CA LEU A 368 6.49 -16.17 -25.79
C LEU A 368 5.97 -17.20 -24.79
N ILE A 369 5.71 -18.41 -25.26
CA ILE A 369 5.19 -19.52 -24.46
C ILE A 369 5.47 -20.84 -25.18
N GLU A 370 5.91 -21.86 -24.43
CA GLU A 370 6.06 -23.20 -24.97
C GLU A 370 4.71 -23.74 -25.47
N TRP A 371 4.73 -24.49 -26.57
CA TRP A 371 3.50 -24.95 -27.21
C TRP A 371 2.63 -25.79 -26.26
N SER A 372 3.24 -26.70 -25.51
CA SER A 372 2.58 -27.53 -24.50
C SER A 372 1.92 -26.69 -23.40
N ASP A 373 2.60 -25.65 -22.91
CA ASP A 373 2.07 -24.77 -21.87
C ASP A 373 0.91 -23.93 -22.40
N PHE A 374 0.96 -23.51 -23.66
CA PHE A 374 -0.15 -22.79 -24.28
C PHE A 374 -1.39 -23.68 -24.46
N LEU A 375 -1.19 -24.95 -24.85
CA LEU A 375 -2.26 -25.94 -24.92
C LEU A 375 -2.89 -26.19 -23.54
N LEU A 376 -2.08 -26.31 -22.48
CA LEU A 376 -2.56 -26.47 -21.09
C LEU A 376 -3.30 -25.22 -20.61
N LEU A 377 -2.78 -24.04 -20.94
CA LEU A 377 -3.40 -22.75 -20.62
C LEU A 377 -4.82 -22.71 -21.20
N LEU A 378 -4.96 -22.92 -22.51
CA LEU A 378 -6.25 -22.86 -23.21
C LEU A 378 -7.23 -23.98 -22.78
N GLU A 379 -6.71 -25.13 -22.37
CA GLU A 379 -7.56 -26.23 -21.89
C GLU A 379 -8.11 -26.00 -20.46
N GLY A 380 -7.57 -25.02 -19.75
CA GLY A 380 -7.93 -24.73 -18.37
C GLY A 380 -7.24 -25.64 -17.35
N GLN A 381 -6.11 -26.24 -17.73
CA GLN A 381 -5.26 -26.98 -16.81
C GLN A 381 -4.35 -26.03 -16.03
N THR A 382 -3.76 -26.55 -14.95
CA THR A 382 -2.70 -25.86 -14.22
C THR A 382 -1.49 -25.72 -15.12
N VAL A 383 -0.99 -24.49 -15.29
CA VAL A 383 0.23 -24.18 -16.06
C VAL A 383 1.20 -23.37 -15.23
N HIS A 384 2.48 -23.64 -15.40
CA HIS A 384 3.58 -22.93 -14.73
C HIS A 384 4.36 -22.12 -15.76
N LEU A 385 4.32 -20.79 -15.64
CA LEU A 385 5.02 -19.88 -16.53
C LEU A 385 6.18 -19.19 -15.80
N PRO A 386 7.32 -18.95 -16.48
CA PRO A 386 8.50 -18.34 -15.86
C PRO A 386 8.23 -16.96 -15.25
N ARG A 387 8.87 -16.66 -14.10
CA ARG A 387 8.89 -15.32 -13.48
C ARG A 387 10.31 -14.83 -13.14
N PRO A 388 10.51 -13.50 -13.06
CA PRO A 388 11.76 -12.93 -12.58
C PRO A 388 11.97 -13.28 -11.10
N LYS A 389 12.95 -14.14 -10.80
CA LYS A 389 13.21 -14.65 -9.43
C LYS A 389 13.71 -13.58 -8.46
N ASN A 390 14.21 -12.45 -8.97
CA ASN A 390 14.57 -11.28 -8.17
C ASN A 390 13.34 -10.49 -7.66
N MET A 391 12.19 -10.65 -8.31
CA MET A 391 10.93 -9.97 -7.96
C MET A 391 9.92 -10.92 -7.32
N PHE A 392 9.97 -12.21 -7.67
CA PHE A 392 9.01 -13.22 -7.24
C PHE A 392 9.70 -14.47 -6.70
N ALA A 393 9.19 -15.02 -5.59
CA ALA A 393 9.74 -16.24 -4.98
C ALA A 393 9.49 -17.50 -5.81
N THR A 394 8.37 -17.52 -6.56
CA THR A 394 7.92 -18.68 -7.35
C THR A 394 7.61 -18.28 -8.79
N ASP A 395 7.55 -19.28 -9.66
CA ASP A 395 7.01 -19.09 -11.01
C ASP A 395 5.51 -18.77 -10.97
N LEU A 396 5.00 -18.21 -12.06
CA LEU A 396 3.58 -17.94 -12.25
C LEU A 396 2.86 -19.29 -12.31
N CYS A 397 2.00 -19.55 -11.34
CA CYS A 397 1.08 -20.68 -11.40
C CYS A 397 -0.31 -20.17 -11.77
N ILE A 398 -0.87 -20.65 -12.88
CA ILE A 398 -2.28 -20.41 -13.22
C ILE A 398 -3.03 -21.71 -12.98
N PRO A 399 -3.64 -21.87 -11.79
CA PRO A 399 -4.23 -23.13 -11.39
C PRO A 399 -5.56 -23.36 -12.12
N ARG A 400 -6.09 -24.60 -12.05
CA ARG A 400 -7.34 -24.99 -12.71
C ARG A 400 -8.55 -24.16 -12.27
N GLU A 401 -8.54 -23.67 -11.03
CA GLU A 401 -9.60 -22.82 -10.47
C GLU A 401 -9.58 -21.41 -11.06
N ASN A 402 -8.44 -20.98 -11.61
CA ASN A 402 -8.38 -19.76 -12.39
C ASN A 402 -9.04 -20.01 -13.76
N THR A 403 -10.28 -19.55 -13.88
CA THR A 403 -11.13 -19.69 -15.06
C THR A 403 -11.03 -18.48 -15.98
N ILE A 404 -9.85 -17.86 -16.10
CA ILE A 404 -9.67 -16.71 -16.99
C ILE A 404 -10.11 -17.03 -18.42
N PRO A 405 -11.09 -16.32 -19.00
CA PRO A 405 -11.45 -16.48 -20.39
C PRO A 405 -10.40 -15.89 -21.31
N ILE A 406 -10.14 -16.58 -22.43
CA ILE A 406 -9.15 -16.16 -23.42
C ILE A 406 -9.85 -15.87 -24.74
N PHE A 407 -9.76 -14.61 -25.14
CA PHE A 407 -10.21 -14.10 -26.44
C PHE A 407 -8.97 -13.79 -27.28
N ALA A 408 -9.05 -14.04 -28.58
CA ALA A 408 -7.95 -13.77 -29.48
C ALA A 408 -8.43 -13.26 -30.83
N THR A 409 -7.63 -12.42 -31.48
CA THR A 409 -7.72 -12.13 -32.90
C THR A 409 -6.40 -12.50 -33.57
N SER A 410 -6.46 -12.95 -34.82
CA SER A 410 -5.25 -13.24 -35.61
C SER A 410 -5.54 -13.18 -37.10
N LYS A 411 -4.49 -13.16 -37.92
CA LYS A 411 -4.62 -13.25 -39.39
C LYS A 411 -5.24 -14.58 -39.85
N GLY A 412 -4.89 -15.68 -39.19
CA GLY A 412 -5.30 -17.03 -39.52
C GLY A 412 -5.24 -17.94 -38.29
N PRO A 413 -5.45 -19.26 -38.45
CA PRO A 413 -5.30 -20.21 -37.34
C PRO A 413 -3.93 -20.07 -36.65
N ILE A 414 -3.89 -20.33 -35.35
CA ILE A 414 -2.62 -20.41 -34.62
C ILE A 414 -2.00 -21.77 -34.94
N GLU A 415 -0.84 -21.76 -35.56
CA GLU A 415 -0.16 -22.95 -36.07
C GLU A 415 1.17 -23.20 -35.36
N PHE A 416 1.50 -24.48 -35.22
CA PHE A 416 2.81 -24.92 -34.76
C PHE A 416 3.81 -24.84 -35.91
N TRP A 417 4.96 -24.23 -35.61
CA TRP A 417 6.10 -24.15 -36.51
C TRP A 417 7.30 -24.80 -35.82
N GLY A 418 7.66 -26.00 -36.29
CA GLY A 418 8.81 -26.75 -35.81
C GLY A 418 10.13 -26.22 -36.33
N LYS A 419 11.22 -26.91 -35.99
CA LYS A 419 12.55 -26.62 -36.54
C LYS A 419 12.50 -26.66 -38.08
N TYR A 420 13.18 -25.73 -38.73
CA TYR A 420 13.21 -25.58 -40.19
C TYR A 420 11.85 -25.27 -40.83
N ASN A 421 10.95 -24.58 -40.12
CA ASN A 421 9.61 -24.22 -40.59
C ASN A 421 8.76 -25.43 -41.00
N SER A 422 8.98 -26.58 -40.36
CA SER A 422 8.12 -27.74 -40.55
C SER A 422 6.75 -27.49 -39.92
N ARG A 423 5.69 -27.83 -40.66
CA ARG A 423 4.32 -27.76 -40.20
C ARG A 423 3.89 -29.13 -39.71
N ASP A 424 3.33 -29.19 -38.50
CA ASP A 424 2.76 -30.43 -37.94
C ASP A 424 1.23 -30.29 -37.87
N GLU A 425 0.53 -31.07 -38.69
CA GLU A 425 -0.94 -31.04 -38.75
C GLU A 425 -1.59 -31.53 -37.46
N ARG A 426 -0.97 -32.49 -36.75
CA ARG A 426 -1.54 -33.01 -35.51
C ARG A 426 -1.49 -31.96 -34.41
N GLU A 427 -0.38 -31.24 -34.32
CA GLU A 427 -0.26 -30.12 -33.38
C GLU A 427 -1.28 -29.01 -33.71
N ASN A 428 -1.45 -28.69 -34.99
CA ASN A 428 -2.45 -27.71 -35.44
C ASN A 428 -3.88 -28.13 -35.09
N ASP A 429 -4.22 -29.42 -35.21
CA ASP A 429 -5.51 -29.97 -34.80
C ASP A 429 -5.71 -29.89 -33.28
N MET A 430 -4.66 -30.19 -32.51
CA MET A 430 -4.68 -30.04 -31.05
C MET A 430 -4.97 -28.59 -30.66
N MET A 431 -4.31 -27.61 -31.28
CA MET A 431 -4.55 -26.20 -31.03
C MET A 431 -5.97 -25.78 -31.45
N SER A 432 -6.36 -26.13 -32.68
CA SER A 432 -7.68 -25.76 -33.23
C SER A 432 -8.83 -26.25 -32.35
N SER A 433 -8.70 -27.44 -31.77
CA SER A 433 -9.73 -28.01 -30.88
C SER A 433 -9.98 -27.22 -29.58
N ARG A 434 -9.07 -26.29 -29.21
CA ARG A 434 -9.19 -25.45 -28.01
C ARG A 434 -9.90 -24.13 -28.26
N TRP A 435 -10.13 -23.78 -29.52
CA TRP A 435 -10.77 -22.53 -29.94
C TRP A 435 -12.17 -22.78 -30.52
N ASN A 436 -13.06 -21.84 -30.28
CA ASN A 436 -14.24 -21.56 -31.08
C ASN A 436 -13.87 -20.48 -32.09
N ILE A 437 -13.72 -20.88 -33.36
CA ILE A 437 -13.11 -20.06 -34.41
C ILE A 437 -14.19 -19.39 -35.25
N PHE A 438 -14.15 -18.06 -35.32
CA PHE A 438 -15.00 -17.26 -36.21
C PHE A 438 -14.16 -16.69 -37.34
N LYS A 439 -14.61 -16.90 -38.57
CA LYS A 439 -13.89 -16.47 -39.79
C LYS A 439 -14.48 -15.16 -40.29
N PHE A 440 -13.61 -14.18 -40.47
CA PHE A 440 -13.93 -12.88 -41.06
C PHE A 440 -13.19 -12.77 -42.39
N SER A 441 -13.92 -12.51 -43.46
CA SER A 441 -13.40 -12.39 -44.83
C SER A 441 -13.73 -11.04 -45.47
N VAL A 442 -14.77 -10.35 -45.00
CA VAL A 442 -15.21 -9.07 -45.57
C VAL A 442 -14.39 -7.94 -44.98
N GLN A 443 -13.60 -7.28 -45.83
CA GLN A 443 -12.88 -6.07 -45.47
C GLN A 443 -13.82 -4.86 -45.45
N ILE A 444 -13.75 -4.11 -44.37
CA ILE A 444 -14.40 -2.81 -44.23
C ILE A 444 -13.53 -1.81 -44.98
N PRO A 445 -14.07 -1.07 -45.96
CA PRO A 445 -13.32 -0.05 -46.67
C PRO A 445 -12.78 0.98 -45.69
N SER A 446 -11.51 1.37 -45.87
CA SER A 446 -11.03 2.62 -45.30
C SER A 446 -11.67 3.75 -46.10
N ASN A 447 -12.64 4.45 -45.53
CA ASN A 447 -13.06 5.73 -46.08
C ASN A 447 -11.84 6.67 -45.98
N GLU A 448 -11.43 7.26 -47.11
CA GLU A 448 -10.50 8.40 -47.15
C GLU A 448 -11.06 9.60 -46.36
#